data_AF-A0A0S7X9D3-F1
#
_entry.id   AF-A0A0S7X9D3-F1
#
_cell.length_a   1.000
_cell.length_b   1.000
_cell.length_c   1.000
_cell.angle_alpha   90.00
_cell.angle_beta   90.00
_cell.angle_gamma   90.00
#
_symmetry.space_group_name_H-M   'P 1'
#
loop_
_entity.id
_entity.type
_entity.pdbx_description
1 polymer ?
#
loop_
_entity_poly.entity_id
_entity_poly.type
_entity_poly.pdbx_seq_one_letter_code
_entity_poly.pdbx_strand_id
1 'polypeptide(L)'
;MPVKTGWLRYLWRERRPVFLRQAVRMAKYHRTPFRRLLENILEVTENFGAGFTFPIVASTALRNPELTYLIEGFHQEIASHGFTHVNYRYLPIEDQRKDIASSLQAFDNLGIRVRGFRAPYNMLADQTPRLLEEFGFLWEGSLGFKPQYWERRSFFKVKVNNHESSFLCIPLYKWSDDRMIDNYGLGSAQMAKIMKNAISQTREAHGVLMFDLHPIRIGQPRYIDLLKQMLVYGSDLGGWFPNVTEAVKYWLKHQEWKDGASFCCLLTGDIDNSSFFEYLARLF
;
A
#
# COMPACT_ATOMS: atom_id res chain seq x y z
N MET A 1 4.81 20.47 -16.26
CA MET A 1 3.74 21.16 -15.51
C MET A 1 4.39 21.97 -14.41
N PRO A 2 4.00 23.23 -14.14
CA PRO A 2 4.71 24.03 -13.15
C PRO A 2 4.47 23.40 -11.77
N VAL A 3 5.55 22.95 -11.14
CA VAL A 3 5.54 22.38 -9.80
C VAL A 3 5.00 23.45 -8.84
N LYS A 4 3.75 23.28 -8.39
CA LYS A 4 3.06 24.30 -7.60
C LYS A 4 3.69 24.44 -6.22
N THR A 5 3.78 25.69 -5.76
CA THR A 5 4.49 26.17 -4.57
C THR A 5 4.27 25.35 -3.29
N GLY A 6 3.11 24.70 -3.12
CA GLY A 6 2.80 23.84 -1.97
C GLY A 6 3.64 22.56 -1.87
N TRP A 7 3.87 21.86 -2.99
CA TRP A 7 4.70 20.65 -3.01
C TRP A 7 6.18 20.96 -2.77
N LEU A 8 6.69 22.03 -3.41
CA LEU A 8 8.03 22.53 -3.16
C LEU A 8 8.22 22.94 -1.69
N ARG A 9 7.20 23.57 -1.08
CA ARG A 9 7.22 23.91 0.35
C ARG A 9 7.30 22.66 1.23
N TYR A 10 6.56 21.59 0.91
CA TYR A 10 6.68 20.30 1.61
C TYR A 10 8.08 19.71 1.48
N LEU A 11 8.62 19.62 0.25
CA LEU A 11 9.96 19.09 -0.01
C LEU A 11 11.03 19.85 0.79
N TRP A 12 10.94 21.18 0.78
CA TRP A 12 11.93 22.02 1.44
C TRP A 12 11.83 21.95 2.98
N ARG A 13 10.61 21.90 3.54
CA ARG A 13 10.39 21.91 4.99
C ARG A 13 10.58 20.52 5.63
N GLU A 14 10.05 19.48 5.00
CA GLU A 14 9.91 18.16 5.63
C GLU A 14 10.91 17.13 5.08
N ARG A 15 11.34 17.25 3.82
CA ARG A 15 12.24 16.27 3.20
C ARG A 15 13.71 16.67 3.26
N ARG A 16 14.04 17.97 3.18
CA ARG A 16 15.43 18.46 3.17
C ARG A 16 16.29 17.90 4.31
N PRO A 17 15.85 17.83 5.58
CA PRO A 17 16.70 17.38 6.68
C PRO A 17 17.08 15.89 6.60
N VAL A 18 16.24 15.08 5.95
CA VAL A 18 16.39 13.61 5.87
C VAL A 18 16.82 13.14 4.48
N PHE A 19 16.82 14.03 3.48
CA PHE A 19 17.03 13.70 2.07
C PHE A 19 18.33 12.93 1.84
N LEU A 20 19.47 13.42 2.33
CA LEU A 20 20.77 12.78 2.11
C LEU A 20 20.81 11.36 2.67
N ARG A 21 20.32 11.19 3.91
CA ARG A 21 20.25 9.89 4.57
C ARG A 21 19.33 8.92 3.81
N GLN A 22 18.18 9.39 3.35
CA GLN A 22 17.27 8.56 2.54
C GLN A 22 17.86 8.23 1.17
N ALA A 23 18.50 9.18 0.48
CA ALA A 23 19.13 8.94 -0.81
C ALA A 23 20.22 7.86 -0.73
N VAL A 24 21.12 7.94 0.26
CA VAL A 24 22.14 6.91 0.51
C VAL A 24 21.50 5.54 0.76
N ARG A 25 20.39 5.51 1.51
CA ARG A 25 19.69 4.27 1.81
C ARG A 25 19.04 3.67 0.57
N MET A 26 18.33 4.47 -0.22
CA MET A 26 17.70 4.02 -1.45
C MET A 26 18.74 3.55 -2.47
N ALA A 27 19.87 4.24 -2.58
CA ALA A 27 20.99 3.78 -3.41
C ALA A 27 21.49 2.38 -3.00
N LYS A 28 21.48 2.07 -1.70
CA LYS A 28 21.79 0.71 -1.21
C LYS A 28 20.70 -0.30 -1.55
N TYR A 29 19.42 0.06 -1.39
CA TYR A 29 18.31 -0.85 -1.71
C TYR A 29 18.24 -1.20 -3.20
N HIS A 30 18.49 -0.24 -4.09
CA HIS A 30 18.51 -0.46 -5.53
C HIS A 30 19.77 -1.17 -6.07
N ARG A 31 20.69 -1.62 -5.20
CA ARG A 31 21.75 -2.54 -5.63
C ARG A 31 21.18 -3.89 -6.07
N THR A 32 20.04 -4.28 -5.51
CA THR A 32 19.25 -5.42 -5.99
C THR A 32 18.29 -4.91 -7.06
N PRO A 33 18.24 -5.51 -8.26
CA PRO A 33 17.27 -5.12 -9.29
C PRO A 33 15.84 -5.23 -8.77
N PHE A 34 15.00 -4.22 -9.04
CA PHE A 34 13.65 -4.17 -8.49
C PHE A 34 12.78 -5.36 -8.93
N ARG A 35 12.91 -5.79 -10.19
CA ARG A 35 12.26 -7.01 -10.69
C ARG A 35 12.54 -8.23 -9.80
N ARG A 36 13.79 -8.38 -9.32
CA ARG A 36 14.16 -9.49 -8.43
C ARG A 36 13.50 -9.37 -7.06
N LEU A 37 13.37 -8.16 -6.53
CA LEU A 37 12.67 -7.92 -5.26
C LEU A 37 11.19 -8.30 -5.36
N LEU A 38 10.57 -7.97 -6.49
CA LEU A 38 9.19 -8.33 -6.78
C LEU A 38 9.03 -9.85 -6.95
N GLU A 39 9.89 -10.49 -7.75
CA GLU A 39 9.90 -11.97 -7.91
C GLU A 39 10.00 -12.70 -6.57
N ASN A 40 10.86 -12.24 -5.65
CA ASN A 40 10.97 -12.84 -4.32
C ASN A 40 9.63 -12.80 -3.55
N ILE A 41 8.87 -11.70 -3.66
CA ILE A 41 7.55 -11.57 -3.03
C ILE A 41 6.55 -12.50 -3.70
N LEU A 42 6.49 -12.47 -5.04
CA LEU A 42 5.59 -13.29 -5.84
C LEU A 42 5.77 -14.79 -5.55
N GLU A 43 7.02 -15.25 -5.49
CA GLU A 43 7.35 -16.64 -5.16
C GLU A 43 6.82 -17.03 -3.78
N VAL A 44 7.02 -16.18 -2.76
CA VAL A 44 6.52 -16.45 -1.41
C VAL A 44 4.99 -16.43 -1.37
N THR A 45 4.34 -15.46 -1.99
CA THR A 45 2.86 -15.37 -1.95
C THR A 45 2.20 -16.52 -2.71
N GLU A 46 2.76 -16.93 -3.86
CA GLU A 46 2.23 -18.02 -4.67
C GLU A 46 2.25 -19.35 -3.91
N ASN A 47 3.36 -19.64 -3.21
CA ASN A 47 3.52 -20.85 -2.41
C ASN A 47 2.47 -20.99 -1.28
N PHE A 48 1.83 -19.90 -0.88
CA PHE A 48 0.79 -19.89 0.16
C PHE A 48 -0.60 -19.58 -0.40
N GLY A 49 -0.75 -19.42 -1.73
CA GLY A 49 -1.99 -18.95 -2.34
C GLY A 49 -2.45 -17.58 -1.81
N ALA A 50 -1.51 -16.76 -1.34
CA ALA A 50 -1.78 -15.50 -0.69
C ALA A 50 -1.83 -14.35 -1.72
N GLY A 51 -2.68 -13.37 -1.43
CA GLY A 51 -2.75 -12.10 -2.16
C GLY A 51 -1.89 -11.01 -1.53
N PHE A 52 -1.39 -10.15 -2.40
CA PHE A 52 -0.59 -8.97 -2.11
C PHE A 52 -1.06 -7.87 -3.05
N THR A 53 -1.33 -6.70 -2.48
CA THR A 53 -1.86 -5.56 -3.23
C THR A 53 -0.78 -4.49 -3.41
N PHE A 54 -0.48 -4.14 -4.65
CA PHE A 54 0.50 -3.15 -5.03
C PHE A 54 -0.18 -1.86 -5.49
N PRO A 55 -0.29 -0.83 -4.64
CA PRO A 55 -0.58 0.52 -5.09
C PRO A 55 0.58 1.05 -5.94
N ILE A 56 0.37 1.29 -7.22
CA ILE A 56 1.44 1.74 -8.13
C ILE A 56 1.20 3.19 -8.52
N VAL A 57 2.27 3.99 -8.52
CA VAL A 57 2.22 5.34 -9.10
C VAL A 57 2.10 5.19 -10.60
N ALA A 58 1.03 5.71 -11.21
CA ALA A 58 0.73 5.40 -12.60
C ALA A 58 1.81 5.88 -13.60
N SER A 59 2.49 7.00 -13.32
CA SER A 59 3.66 7.41 -14.14
C SER A 59 4.85 6.46 -14.03
N THR A 60 4.99 5.71 -12.93
CA THR A 60 5.97 4.63 -12.79
C THR A 60 5.52 3.38 -13.55
N ALA A 61 4.23 3.04 -13.50
CA ALA A 61 3.66 1.95 -14.29
C ALA A 61 3.84 2.16 -15.81
N LEU A 62 3.59 3.39 -16.30
CA LEU A 62 3.78 3.73 -17.72
C LEU A 62 5.25 3.65 -18.17
N ARG A 63 6.19 3.96 -17.28
CA ARG A 63 7.64 3.86 -17.58
C ARG A 63 8.15 2.43 -17.54
N ASN A 64 7.53 1.58 -16.72
CA ASN A 64 7.95 0.20 -16.48
C ASN A 64 6.73 -0.74 -16.64
N PRO A 65 6.09 -0.78 -17.82
CA PRO A 65 4.87 -1.57 -18.03
C PRO A 65 5.12 -3.07 -17.81
N GLU A 66 6.34 -3.56 -18.05
CA GLU A 66 6.73 -4.94 -17.83
C GLU A 66 6.64 -5.41 -16.37
N LEU A 67 6.92 -4.52 -15.40
CA LEU A 67 6.72 -4.84 -13.98
C LEU A 67 5.24 -4.98 -13.66
N THR A 68 4.44 -4.14 -14.29
CA THR A 68 3.00 -4.11 -14.10
C THR A 68 2.35 -5.37 -14.68
N TYR A 69 2.76 -5.78 -15.88
CA TYR A 69 2.33 -7.04 -16.49
C TYR A 69 2.84 -8.28 -15.76
N LEU A 70 4.04 -8.21 -15.16
CA LEU A 70 4.53 -9.28 -14.30
C LEU A 70 3.57 -9.51 -13.11
N ILE A 71 3.08 -8.43 -12.48
CA ILE A 71 2.16 -8.53 -11.33
C ILE A 71 0.80 -9.11 -11.77
N GLU A 72 0.23 -8.63 -12.88
CA GLU A 72 -1.04 -9.13 -13.44
C GLU A 72 -0.99 -10.63 -13.81
N GLY A 73 0.20 -11.19 -14.03
CA GLY A 73 0.39 -12.62 -14.28
C GLY A 73 0.17 -13.54 -13.07
N PHE A 74 -0.04 -12.97 -11.87
CA PHE A 74 -0.23 -13.70 -10.61
C PHE A 74 -1.56 -13.31 -9.94
N HIS A 75 -1.92 -13.97 -8.82
CA HIS A 75 -3.11 -13.64 -8.01
C HIS A 75 -3.05 -12.27 -7.28
N GLN A 76 -2.13 -11.40 -7.69
CA GLN A 76 -1.87 -10.14 -7.02
C GLN A 76 -2.82 -9.04 -7.51
N GLU A 77 -2.95 -7.97 -6.74
CA GLU A 77 -3.79 -6.82 -7.12
C GLU A 77 -2.93 -5.59 -7.41
N ILE A 78 -3.28 -4.87 -8.47
CA ILE A 78 -2.79 -3.51 -8.73
C ILE A 78 -3.86 -2.49 -8.32
N ALA A 79 -3.46 -1.53 -7.50
CA ALA A 79 -4.29 -0.42 -7.05
C ALA A 79 -3.70 0.92 -7.48
N SER A 80 -4.51 1.97 -7.51
CA SER A 80 -4.01 3.31 -7.83
C SER A 80 -3.27 3.92 -6.64
N HIS A 81 -2.07 4.46 -6.89
CA HIS A 81 -1.32 5.29 -5.96
C HIS A 81 -1.20 6.76 -6.43
N GLY A 82 -2.21 7.23 -7.17
CA GLY A 82 -2.14 8.50 -7.88
C GLY A 82 -1.32 8.42 -9.17
N PHE A 83 -1.22 9.53 -9.90
CA PHE A 83 -0.42 9.61 -11.12
C PHE A 83 1.03 9.98 -10.81
N THR A 84 1.23 10.87 -9.84
CA THR A 84 2.53 11.25 -9.28
C THR A 84 2.61 10.96 -7.78
N HIS A 85 3.82 10.77 -7.26
CA HIS A 85 4.03 10.48 -5.84
C HIS A 85 4.01 11.76 -4.96
N VAL A 86 2.85 12.41 -4.90
CA VAL A 86 2.65 13.73 -4.26
C VAL A 86 1.80 13.64 -3.01
N ASN A 87 2.04 14.51 -2.02
CA ASN A 87 1.24 14.55 -0.80
C ASN A 87 -0.05 15.35 -1.02
N TYR A 88 -1.20 14.69 -1.00
CA TYR A 88 -2.49 15.30 -1.34
C TYR A 88 -2.91 16.40 -0.36
N ARG A 89 -2.39 16.43 0.88
CA ARG A 89 -2.65 17.53 1.83
C ARG A 89 -2.12 18.88 1.35
N TYR A 90 -1.15 18.87 0.44
CA TYR A 90 -0.54 20.08 -0.13
C TYR A 90 -1.03 20.40 -1.55
N LEU A 91 -2.03 19.66 -2.05
CA LEU A 91 -2.60 19.87 -3.36
C LEU A 91 -4.02 20.45 -3.26
N PRO A 92 -4.34 21.50 -4.04
CA PRO A 92 -5.71 21.91 -4.27
C PRO A 92 -6.58 20.75 -4.77
N ILE A 93 -7.86 20.74 -4.40
CA ILE A 93 -8.77 19.63 -4.71
C ILE A 93 -8.88 19.35 -6.22
N GLU A 94 -8.84 20.38 -7.06
CA GLU A 94 -8.85 20.24 -8.52
C GLU A 94 -7.57 19.59 -9.08
N ASP A 95 -6.42 19.80 -8.42
CA ASP A 95 -5.19 19.14 -8.81
C ASP A 95 -5.18 17.67 -8.36
N GLN A 96 -5.75 17.37 -7.18
CA GLN A 96 -5.97 15.99 -6.75
C GLN A 96 -6.91 15.26 -7.72
N ARG A 97 -8.00 15.90 -8.16
CA ARG A 97 -8.91 15.34 -9.16
C ARG A 97 -8.17 15.00 -10.45
N LYS A 98 -7.33 15.92 -10.94
CA LYS A 98 -6.51 15.69 -12.15
C LYS A 98 -5.48 14.57 -11.97
N ASP A 99 -4.84 14.48 -10.81
CA ASP A 99 -3.87 13.42 -10.53
C ASP A 99 -4.56 12.04 -10.47
N ILE A 100 -5.70 11.92 -9.77
CA ILE A 100 -6.48 10.68 -9.71
C ILE A 100 -7.01 10.30 -11.11
N ALA A 101 -7.62 11.23 -11.84
CA ALA A 101 -8.15 10.98 -13.18
C ALA A 101 -7.05 10.53 -14.15
N SER A 102 -5.90 11.20 -14.13
CA SER A 102 -4.73 10.80 -14.94
C SER A 102 -4.22 9.41 -14.55
N SER A 103 -4.27 9.05 -13.26
CA SER A 103 -3.89 7.72 -12.78
C SER A 103 -4.80 6.65 -13.37
N LEU A 104 -6.11 6.85 -13.29
CA LEU A 104 -7.10 5.92 -13.85
C LEU A 104 -6.95 5.77 -15.37
N GLN A 105 -6.78 6.88 -16.09
CA GLN A 105 -6.55 6.85 -17.53
C GLN A 105 -5.26 6.11 -17.90
N ALA A 106 -4.19 6.29 -17.13
CA ALA A 106 -2.93 5.60 -17.37
C ALA A 106 -3.05 4.08 -17.16
N PHE A 107 -3.76 3.63 -16.13
CA PHE A 107 -4.02 2.20 -15.94
C PHE A 107 -4.95 1.63 -17.02
N ASP A 108 -5.97 2.38 -17.43
CA ASP A 108 -6.84 2.00 -18.55
C ASP A 108 -6.06 1.80 -19.86
N ASN A 109 -5.13 2.72 -20.17
CA ASN A 109 -4.24 2.60 -21.33
C ASN A 109 -3.31 1.37 -21.26
N LEU A 110 -2.98 0.89 -20.06
CA LEU A 110 -2.22 -0.34 -19.84
C LEU A 110 -3.11 -1.59 -19.82
N GLY A 111 -4.43 -1.44 -19.95
CA GLY A 111 -5.39 -2.54 -19.86
C GLY A 111 -5.60 -3.07 -18.44
N ILE A 112 -5.23 -2.30 -17.42
CA ILE A 112 -5.25 -2.72 -16.01
C ILE A 112 -6.43 -2.09 -15.30
N ARG A 113 -7.23 -2.95 -14.66
CA ARG A 113 -8.41 -2.51 -13.93
C ARG A 113 -8.12 -2.32 -12.46
N VAL A 114 -7.83 -1.08 -12.07
CA VAL A 114 -7.70 -0.73 -10.64
C VAL A 114 -9.05 -0.59 -9.95
N ARG A 115 -9.15 -1.08 -8.72
CA ARG A 115 -10.37 -1.02 -7.88
C ARG A 115 -10.17 -0.28 -6.57
N GLY A 116 -8.93 -0.24 -6.08
CA GLY A 116 -8.55 0.45 -4.87
C GLY A 116 -7.73 1.69 -5.09
N PHE A 117 -7.69 2.51 -4.05
CA PHE A 117 -6.84 3.68 -3.97
C PHE A 117 -6.05 3.70 -2.65
N ARG A 118 -4.77 4.06 -2.73
CA ARG A 118 -3.96 4.44 -1.57
C ARG A 118 -3.30 5.77 -1.89
N ALA A 119 -3.40 6.77 -1.02
CA ALA A 119 -2.71 8.04 -1.23
C ALA A 119 -1.20 7.91 -0.98
N PRO A 120 -0.34 8.58 -1.78
CA PRO A 120 1.07 8.72 -1.45
C PRO A 120 1.27 9.25 -0.03
N TYR A 121 2.25 8.67 0.67
CA TYR A 121 2.56 8.96 2.07
C TYR A 121 1.42 8.66 3.07
N ASN A 122 0.37 7.96 2.64
CA ASN A 122 -0.87 7.78 3.40
C ASN A 122 -1.53 9.10 3.82
N MET A 123 -1.38 10.15 3.01
CA MET A 123 -1.84 11.49 3.33
C MET A 123 -2.91 11.97 2.35
N LEU A 124 -4.12 12.13 2.86
CA LEU A 124 -5.29 12.68 2.17
C LEU A 124 -5.63 14.06 2.73
N ALA A 125 -6.22 14.93 1.90
CA ALA A 125 -6.95 16.10 2.37
C ALA A 125 -8.36 15.68 2.82
N ASP A 126 -9.01 16.50 3.64
CA ASP A 126 -10.34 16.17 4.18
C ASP A 126 -11.41 16.04 3.09
N GLN A 127 -11.21 16.70 1.95
CA GLN A 127 -12.11 16.63 0.80
C GLN A 127 -11.80 15.46 -0.15
N THR A 128 -10.64 14.82 -0.04
CA THR A 128 -10.25 13.72 -0.96
C THR A 128 -11.22 12.54 -0.96
N PRO A 129 -11.78 12.09 0.18
CA PRO A 129 -12.79 11.02 0.20
C PRO A 129 -13.96 11.22 -0.77
N ARG A 130 -14.40 12.48 -0.97
CA ARG A 130 -15.45 12.80 -1.96
C ARG A 130 -15.00 12.46 -3.38
N LEU A 131 -13.77 12.79 -3.75
CA LEU A 131 -13.24 12.45 -5.08
C LEU A 131 -13.17 10.94 -5.27
N LEU A 132 -12.72 10.20 -4.25
CA LEU A 132 -12.59 8.74 -4.35
C LEU A 132 -13.94 8.06 -4.57
N GLU A 133 -15.00 8.59 -3.95
CA GLU A 133 -16.37 8.15 -4.19
C GLU A 133 -16.85 8.52 -5.60
N GLU A 134 -16.60 9.74 -6.07
CA GLU A 134 -16.96 10.17 -7.43
C GLU A 134 -16.28 9.34 -8.53
N PHE A 135 -15.05 8.89 -8.30
CA PHE A 135 -14.32 8.00 -9.21
C PHE A 135 -14.69 6.51 -9.06
N GLY A 136 -15.54 6.16 -8.10
CA GLY A 136 -16.07 4.80 -7.96
C GLY A 136 -15.05 3.76 -7.46
N PHE A 137 -14.07 4.17 -6.66
CA PHE A 137 -13.20 3.20 -5.98
C PHE A 137 -14.01 2.31 -5.04
N LEU A 138 -13.61 1.04 -4.93
CA LEU A 138 -14.24 0.07 -4.06
C LEU A 138 -13.71 0.15 -2.61
N TRP A 139 -12.44 0.52 -2.46
CA TRP A 139 -11.77 0.62 -1.18
C TRP A 139 -10.68 1.69 -1.15
N GLU A 140 -10.35 2.14 0.06
CA GLU A 140 -9.34 3.15 0.35
C GLU A 140 -8.38 2.67 1.47
N GLY A 141 -7.07 2.71 1.22
CA GLY A 141 -6.05 2.08 2.06
C GLY A 141 -5.26 3.00 3.01
N SER A 142 -5.38 4.33 2.90
CA SER A 142 -4.54 5.29 3.63
C SER A 142 -5.17 5.83 4.91
N LEU A 143 -6.49 6.01 4.98
CA LEU A 143 -7.14 6.57 6.17
C LEU A 143 -6.90 5.72 7.41
N GLY A 144 -6.84 4.40 7.26
CA GLY A 144 -6.54 3.45 8.33
C GLY A 144 -5.21 3.67 9.04
N PHE A 145 -4.27 4.41 8.43
CA PHE A 145 -2.99 4.73 9.04
C PHE A 145 -3.07 5.85 10.10
N LYS A 146 -4.17 6.61 10.16
CA LYS A 146 -4.31 7.69 11.14
C LYS A 146 -4.39 7.13 12.57
N PRO A 147 -3.81 7.81 13.58
CA PRO A 147 -3.71 7.29 14.95
C PRO A 147 -5.02 6.78 15.56
N GLN A 148 -6.14 7.43 15.26
CA GLN A 148 -7.46 7.03 15.76
C GLN A 148 -7.92 5.64 15.26
N TYR A 149 -7.30 5.08 14.23
CA TYR A 149 -7.67 3.79 13.66
C TYR A 149 -6.64 2.68 13.93
N TRP A 150 -5.55 2.97 14.64
CA TRP A 150 -4.46 2.00 14.86
C TRP A 150 -4.88 0.71 15.57
N GLU A 151 -5.88 0.80 16.45
CA GLU A 151 -6.42 -0.37 17.17
C GLU A 151 -7.68 -0.94 16.51
N ARG A 152 -8.09 -0.40 15.36
CA ARG A 152 -9.24 -0.92 14.60
C ARG A 152 -8.88 -2.25 13.95
N ARG A 153 -9.83 -3.19 13.98
CA ARG A 153 -9.72 -4.54 13.38
C ARG A 153 -10.90 -4.89 12.49
N SER A 154 -11.59 -3.88 11.95
CA SER A 154 -12.70 -4.07 11.01
C SER A 154 -12.62 -3.04 9.90
N PHE A 155 -13.21 -3.34 8.74
CA PHE A 155 -13.44 -2.33 7.72
C PHE A 155 -14.37 -1.23 8.26
N PHE A 156 -14.18 0.00 7.78
CA PHE A 156 -15.03 1.13 8.13
C PHE A 156 -15.45 1.92 6.91
N LYS A 157 -16.47 2.74 7.10
CA LYS A 157 -16.79 3.85 6.22
C LYS A 157 -16.41 5.16 6.88
N VAL A 158 -16.25 6.19 6.07
CA VAL A 158 -16.06 7.56 6.54
C VAL A 158 -17.20 8.45 6.06
N LYS A 159 -17.40 9.57 6.74
CA LYS A 159 -18.39 10.56 6.30
C LYS A 159 -17.90 11.29 5.07
N VAL A 160 -18.72 11.29 4.03
CA VAL A 160 -18.55 12.09 2.81
C VAL A 160 -19.76 13.02 2.76
N ASN A 161 -19.53 14.31 3.03
CA ASN A 161 -20.62 15.28 3.22
C ASN A 161 -21.64 14.79 4.27
N ASN A 162 -22.86 14.45 3.84
CA ASN A 162 -23.98 14.07 4.72
C ASN A 162 -24.26 12.56 4.74
N HIS A 163 -23.46 11.72 4.07
CA HIS A 163 -23.64 10.27 4.02
C HIS A 163 -22.34 9.51 4.32
N GLU A 164 -22.42 8.19 4.42
CA GLU A 164 -21.25 7.32 4.55
C GLU A 164 -20.68 6.95 3.18
N SER A 165 -19.36 6.84 3.07
CA SER A 165 -18.68 6.49 1.84
C SER A 165 -19.23 5.21 1.19
N SER A 166 -19.29 5.21 -0.14
CA SER A 166 -19.58 4.02 -0.94
C SER A 166 -18.46 2.96 -0.83
N PHE A 167 -17.21 3.40 -0.71
CA PHE A 167 -16.04 2.55 -0.50
C PHE A 167 -15.82 2.17 0.97
N LEU A 168 -15.09 1.07 1.19
CA LEU A 168 -14.58 0.67 2.51
C LEU A 168 -13.15 1.18 2.74
N CYS A 169 -12.91 1.73 3.92
CA CYS A 169 -11.58 1.99 4.43
C CYS A 169 -11.00 0.76 5.11
N ILE A 170 -9.71 0.50 4.85
CA ILE A 170 -8.98 -0.64 5.38
C ILE A 170 -8.21 -0.24 6.65
N PRO A 171 -8.29 -0.99 7.76
CA PRO A 171 -7.45 -0.75 8.92
C PRO A 171 -5.99 -1.09 8.59
N LEU A 172 -5.14 -0.06 8.50
CA LEU A 172 -3.72 -0.20 8.21
C LEU A 172 -2.91 -0.22 9.51
N TYR A 173 -2.03 -1.22 9.65
CA TYR A 173 -1.23 -1.36 10.84
C TYR A 173 -0.19 -0.24 10.99
N LYS A 174 -0.05 0.28 12.22
CA LYS A 174 0.84 1.43 12.52
C LYS A 174 2.32 1.17 12.28
N TRP A 175 2.74 -0.09 12.27
CA TRP A 175 4.11 -0.51 11.99
C TRP A 175 4.24 -1.03 10.57
N SER A 176 4.58 -0.12 9.67
CA SER A 176 5.06 -0.42 8.32
C SER A 176 6.53 -0.85 8.34
N ASP A 177 6.98 -1.52 7.29
CA ASP A 177 8.37 -1.97 7.19
C ASP A 177 9.38 -0.82 7.14
N ASP A 178 9.06 0.31 6.50
CA ASP A 178 9.88 1.52 6.52
C ASP A 178 9.98 2.08 7.93
N ARG A 179 8.89 2.15 8.69
CA ARG A 179 8.95 2.56 10.09
C ARG A 179 9.85 1.62 10.89
N MET A 180 9.65 0.31 10.79
CA MET A 180 10.42 -0.67 11.53
C MET A 180 11.92 -0.66 11.16
N ILE A 181 12.25 -0.68 9.87
CA ILE A 181 13.61 -0.81 9.36
C ILE A 181 14.33 0.55 9.37
N ASP A 182 13.71 1.57 8.80
CA ASP A 182 14.39 2.82 8.46
C ASP A 182 14.43 3.80 9.63
N ASN A 183 13.39 3.82 10.46
CA ASN A 183 13.29 4.74 11.60
C ASN A 183 13.81 4.09 12.89
N TYR A 184 13.45 2.83 13.14
CA TYR A 184 13.79 2.12 14.38
C TYR A 184 14.94 1.11 14.25
N GLY A 185 15.37 0.76 13.03
CA GLY A 185 16.51 -0.15 12.83
C GLY A 185 16.24 -1.58 13.33
N LEU A 186 14.99 -2.02 13.34
CA LEU A 186 14.61 -3.32 13.88
C LEU A 186 15.15 -4.47 13.02
N GLY A 187 15.59 -5.54 13.68
CA GLY A 187 15.95 -6.79 13.03
C GLY A 187 14.73 -7.67 12.72
N SER A 188 14.88 -8.64 11.81
CA SER A 188 13.78 -9.49 11.35
C SER A 188 13.05 -10.23 12.48
N ALA A 189 13.76 -10.69 13.52
CA ALA A 189 13.14 -11.33 14.67
C ALA A 189 12.25 -10.39 15.50
N GLN A 190 12.65 -9.13 15.66
CA GLN A 190 11.85 -8.12 16.36
C GLN A 190 10.60 -7.75 15.54
N MET A 191 10.77 -7.57 14.23
CA MET A 191 9.66 -7.33 13.31
C MET A 191 8.68 -8.49 13.34
N ALA A 192 9.15 -9.73 13.24
CA ALA A 192 8.32 -10.93 13.31
C ALA A 192 7.50 -10.98 14.60
N LYS A 193 8.11 -10.67 15.75
CA LYS A 193 7.39 -10.60 17.04
C LYS A 193 6.26 -9.56 17.01
N ILE A 194 6.54 -8.35 16.51
CA ILE A 194 5.54 -7.28 16.40
C ILE A 194 4.36 -7.72 15.51
N MET A 195 4.67 -8.27 14.35
CA MET A 195 3.66 -8.63 13.35
C MET A 195 2.84 -9.85 13.77
N LYS A 196 3.47 -10.87 14.38
CA LYS A 196 2.77 -12.03 14.95
C LYS A 196 1.81 -11.61 16.06
N ASN A 197 2.23 -10.70 16.96
CA ASN A 197 1.34 -10.18 17.99
C ASN A 197 0.12 -9.46 17.39
N ALA A 198 0.31 -8.68 16.32
CA ALA A 198 -0.78 -8.01 15.62
C ALA A 198 -1.73 -8.99 14.93
N ILE A 199 -1.21 -10.08 14.35
CA ILE A 199 -1.99 -11.18 13.80
C ILE A 199 -2.85 -11.83 14.90
N SER A 200 -2.27 -12.16 16.05
CA SER A 200 -3.00 -12.79 17.16
C SER A 200 -4.13 -11.91 17.69
N GLN A 201 -3.90 -10.61 17.86
CA GLN A 201 -4.94 -9.66 18.25
C GLN A 201 -6.05 -9.54 17.19
N THR A 202 -5.68 -9.63 15.91
CA THR A 202 -6.67 -9.59 14.81
C THR A 202 -7.53 -10.85 14.83
N ARG A 203 -6.93 -12.01 15.12
CA ARG A 203 -7.65 -13.27 15.35
C ARG A 203 -8.61 -13.21 16.52
N GLU A 204 -8.17 -12.73 17.68
CA GLU A 204 -9.02 -12.57 18.87
C GLU A 204 -10.26 -11.70 18.60
N ALA A 205 -10.11 -10.71 17.72
CA ALA A 205 -11.21 -9.84 17.31
C ALA A 205 -12.07 -10.39 16.16
N HIS A 206 -11.77 -11.59 15.64
CA HIS A 206 -12.31 -12.10 14.37
C HIS A 206 -12.27 -11.06 13.24
N GLY A 207 -11.18 -10.29 13.20
CA GLY A 207 -11.11 -9.03 12.46
C GLY A 207 -10.36 -9.09 11.15
N VAL A 208 -10.05 -7.91 10.63
CA VAL A 208 -9.16 -7.66 9.49
C VAL A 208 -8.09 -6.64 9.85
N LEU A 209 -6.87 -6.86 9.35
CA LEU A 209 -5.75 -5.93 9.46
C LEU A 209 -4.89 -5.99 8.19
N MET A 210 -4.37 -4.83 7.76
CA MET A 210 -3.48 -4.71 6.61
C MET A 210 -2.06 -4.28 7.03
N PHE A 211 -1.03 -4.94 6.51
CA PHE A 211 0.37 -4.57 6.71
C PHE A 211 0.96 -3.87 5.48
N ASP A 212 1.67 -2.76 5.70
CA ASP A 212 2.39 -2.01 4.66
C ASP A 212 3.86 -2.41 4.59
N LEU A 213 4.20 -3.20 3.57
CA LEU A 213 5.46 -3.88 3.31
C LEU A 213 5.97 -3.53 1.91
N HIS A 214 6.79 -2.50 1.79
CA HIS A 214 7.22 -1.97 0.49
C HIS A 214 8.13 -2.96 -0.24
N PRO A 215 7.92 -3.25 -1.55
CA PRO A 215 8.74 -4.21 -2.28
C PRO A 215 10.24 -3.91 -2.27
N ILE A 216 10.61 -2.63 -2.32
CA ILE A 216 12.01 -2.17 -2.25
C ILE A 216 12.71 -2.56 -0.94
N ARG A 217 11.93 -2.88 0.11
CA ARG A 217 12.39 -3.31 1.44
C ARG A 217 12.10 -4.80 1.67
N ILE A 218 10.83 -5.20 1.75
CA ILE A 218 10.46 -6.58 2.13
C ILE A 218 10.95 -7.62 1.11
N GLY A 219 11.03 -7.25 -0.17
CA GLY A 219 11.55 -8.12 -1.23
C GLY A 219 13.05 -8.34 -1.17
N GLN A 220 13.78 -7.63 -0.28
CA GLN A 220 15.22 -7.83 -0.13
C GLN A 220 15.52 -9.22 0.45
N PRO A 221 16.60 -9.91 0.02
CA PRO A 221 16.95 -11.24 0.53
C PRO A 221 17.05 -11.32 2.07
N ARG A 222 17.45 -10.22 2.70
CA ARG A 222 17.55 -10.12 4.17
C ARG A 222 16.21 -10.05 4.92
N TYR A 223 15.12 -9.72 4.23
CA TYR A 223 13.80 -9.50 4.84
C TYR A 223 12.69 -10.39 4.28
N ILE A 224 12.89 -11.03 3.13
CA ILE A 224 11.84 -11.85 2.50
C ILE A 224 11.35 -12.99 3.41
N ASP A 225 12.23 -13.55 4.24
CA ASP A 225 11.85 -14.59 5.20
C ASP A 225 10.84 -14.09 6.25
N LEU A 226 10.79 -12.79 6.54
CA LEU A 226 9.77 -12.20 7.41
C LEU A 226 8.36 -12.39 6.83
N LEU A 227 8.20 -12.18 5.52
CA LEU A 227 6.92 -12.38 4.83
C LEU A 227 6.49 -13.86 4.93
N LYS A 228 7.43 -14.78 4.68
CA LYS A 228 7.18 -16.22 4.83
C LYS A 228 6.76 -16.57 6.26
N GLN A 229 7.46 -16.07 7.27
CA GLN A 229 7.13 -16.33 8.68
C GLN A 229 5.74 -15.82 9.07
N MET A 230 5.29 -14.70 8.50
CA MET A 230 3.94 -14.20 8.74
C MET A 230 2.86 -15.06 8.10
N LEU A 231 3.07 -15.49 6.86
CA LEU A 231 2.13 -16.34 6.14
C LEU A 231 2.00 -17.71 6.81
N VAL A 232 3.11 -18.33 7.21
CA VAL A 232 3.09 -19.58 8.01
C VAL A 232 2.29 -19.37 9.29
N TYR A 233 2.68 -18.38 10.10
CA TYR A 233 2.07 -18.16 11.41
C TYR A 233 0.58 -17.86 11.33
N GLY A 234 0.16 -17.00 10.39
CA GLY A 234 -1.25 -16.68 10.24
C GLY A 234 -2.07 -17.82 9.63
N SER A 235 -1.48 -18.62 8.72
CA SER A 235 -2.14 -19.80 8.16
C SER A 235 -2.38 -20.86 9.25
N ASP A 236 -1.38 -21.13 10.10
CA ASP A 236 -1.50 -22.04 11.25
C ASP A 236 -2.61 -21.59 12.23
N LEU A 237 -2.89 -20.29 12.26
CA LEU A 237 -3.95 -19.69 13.07
C LEU A 237 -5.32 -19.62 12.36
N GLY A 238 -5.45 -20.17 11.16
CA GLY A 238 -6.68 -20.18 10.37
C GLY A 238 -7.01 -18.83 9.74
N GLY A 239 -6.00 -18.04 9.37
CA GLY A 239 -6.17 -16.75 8.71
C GLY A 239 -6.38 -16.86 7.20
N TRP A 240 -7.20 -15.96 6.65
CA TRP A 240 -7.36 -15.79 5.21
C TRP A 240 -6.51 -14.63 4.70
N PHE A 241 -5.74 -14.87 3.62
CA PHE A 241 -4.79 -13.91 3.03
C PHE A 241 -5.15 -13.56 1.57
N PRO A 242 -6.25 -12.85 1.31
CA PRO A 242 -6.62 -12.41 -0.04
C PRO A 242 -5.91 -11.11 -0.45
N ASN A 243 -6.06 -10.72 -1.72
CA ASN A 243 -5.85 -9.32 -2.09
C ASN A 243 -6.99 -8.44 -1.55
N VAL A 244 -6.79 -7.13 -1.49
CA VAL A 244 -7.72 -6.21 -0.81
C VAL A 244 -9.09 -6.20 -1.49
N THR A 245 -9.12 -6.17 -2.82
CA THR A 245 -10.39 -6.21 -3.58
C THR A 245 -11.17 -7.49 -3.33
N GLU A 246 -10.52 -8.66 -3.28
CA GLU A 246 -11.17 -9.92 -2.97
C GLU A 246 -11.79 -9.89 -1.56
N ALA A 247 -11.02 -9.45 -0.54
CA ALA A 247 -11.53 -9.31 0.82
C ALA A 247 -12.75 -8.39 0.91
N VAL A 248 -12.66 -7.21 0.29
CA VAL A 248 -13.72 -6.20 0.34
C VAL A 248 -14.99 -6.70 -0.35
N LYS A 249 -14.87 -7.31 -1.54
CA LYS A 249 -16.03 -7.88 -2.24
C LYS A 249 -16.68 -9.00 -1.44
N TYR A 250 -15.87 -9.90 -0.88
CA TYR A 250 -16.38 -11.01 -0.10
C TYR A 250 -17.11 -10.51 1.14
N TRP A 251 -16.50 -9.59 1.88
CA TRP A 251 -17.09 -9.02 3.09
C TRP A 251 -18.40 -8.28 2.81
N LEU A 252 -18.46 -7.48 1.74
CA LEU A 252 -19.69 -6.77 1.35
C LEU A 252 -20.85 -7.71 1.03
N LYS A 253 -20.55 -8.94 0.60
CA LYS A 253 -21.56 -9.95 0.25
C LYS A 253 -21.94 -10.86 1.41
N HIS A 254 -20.97 -11.21 2.26
CA HIS A 254 -21.11 -12.31 3.22
C HIS A 254 -21.03 -11.88 4.69
N GLN A 255 -20.35 -10.77 5.00
CA GLN A 255 -20.10 -10.30 6.37
C GLN A 255 -19.42 -11.34 7.30
N GLU A 256 -18.70 -12.28 6.70
CA GLU A 256 -17.87 -13.29 7.35
C GLU A 256 -16.59 -13.51 6.52
N TRP A 257 -15.65 -14.29 7.05
CA TRP A 257 -14.42 -14.63 6.32
C TRP A 257 -14.58 -15.94 5.55
N LYS A 258 -13.97 -15.97 4.37
CA LYS A 258 -14.02 -17.10 3.45
C LYS A 258 -13.57 -18.41 4.13
N ASP A 259 -14.25 -19.49 3.80
CA ASP A 259 -13.96 -20.85 4.27
C ASP A 259 -13.90 -20.98 5.81
N GLY A 260 -14.64 -20.13 6.53
CA GLY A 260 -14.67 -20.15 8.00
C GLY A 260 -13.39 -19.65 8.66
N ALA A 261 -12.56 -18.89 7.94
CA ALA A 261 -11.33 -18.34 8.48
C ALA A 261 -11.58 -17.52 9.76
N SER A 262 -10.65 -17.62 10.70
CA SER A 262 -10.78 -16.93 11.99
C SER A 262 -10.60 -15.42 11.87
N PHE A 263 -9.85 -14.95 10.87
CA PHE A 263 -9.58 -13.54 10.60
C PHE A 263 -9.11 -13.34 9.16
N CYS A 264 -9.06 -12.09 8.70
CA CYS A 264 -8.50 -11.69 7.42
C CYS A 264 -7.19 -10.91 7.63
N CYS A 265 -6.16 -11.21 6.85
CA CYS A 265 -4.88 -10.51 6.89
C CYS A 265 -4.52 -10.05 5.48
N LEU A 266 -4.33 -8.74 5.32
CA LEU A 266 -4.07 -8.11 4.03
C LEU A 266 -2.61 -7.66 3.96
N LEU A 267 -2.00 -7.84 2.79
CA LEU A 267 -0.63 -7.44 2.53
C LEU A 267 -0.62 -6.39 1.43
N THR A 268 0.08 -5.29 1.66
CA THR A 268 0.22 -4.24 0.65
C THR A 268 1.59 -3.61 0.69
N GLY A 269 2.02 -2.97 -0.39
CA GLY A 269 3.26 -2.20 -0.45
C GLY A 269 3.31 -1.44 -1.76
N ASP A 270 3.48 -0.12 -1.70
CA ASP A 270 3.45 0.70 -2.90
C ASP A 270 4.71 0.54 -3.77
N ILE A 271 4.52 0.79 -5.06
CA ILE A 271 5.57 0.90 -6.06
C ILE A 271 5.55 2.31 -6.60
N ASP A 272 6.43 3.15 -6.07
CA ASP A 272 6.60 4.53 -6.47
C ASP A 272 7.80 4.74 -7.41
N ASN A 273 8.75 3.79 -7.43
CA ASN A 273 9.92 3.79 -8.30
C ASN A 273 10.48 2.36 -8.50
N SER A 274 11.08 2.09 -9.65
CA SER A 274 11.77 0.82 -9.96
C SER A 274 13.31 0.95 -9.91
N SER A 275 13.84 2.17 -9.91
CA SER A 275 15.28 2.43 -9.89
C SER A 275 15.65 3.63 -9.02
N PHE A 276 16.92 3.71 -8.63
CA PHE A 276 17.42 4.84 -7.85
C PHE A 276 17.29 6.18 -8.58
N PHE A 277 17.45 6.19 -9.91
CA PHE A 277 17.26 7.40 -10.72
C PHE A 277 15.80 7.85 -10.71
N GLU A 278 14.86 6.92 -10.83
CA GLU A 278 13.43 7.24 -10.69
C GLU A 278 13.09 7.76 -9.29
N TYR A 279 13.69 7.18 -8.25
CA TYR A 279 13.54 7.67 -6.89
C TYR A 279 13.98 9.12 -6.73
N LEU A 280 15.07 9.54 -7.40
CA LEU A 280 15.52 10.93 -7.36
C LEU A 280 14.61 11.83 -8.19
N ALA A 281 14.20 11.36 -9.37
CA ALA A 281 13.33 12.12 -10.29
C ALA A 281 11.95 12.40 -9.69
N ARG A 282 11.42 11.55 -8.80
CA ARG A 282 10.09 11.77 -8.18
C ARG A 282 10.04 12.96 -7.21
N LEU A 283 11.19 13.48 -6.79
CA LEU A 283 11.31 14.56 -5.81
C LEU A 283 11.37 15.95 -6.46
N PHE A 284 11.40 16.03 -7.80
CA PHE A 284 11.50 17.26 -8.59
C PHE A 284 10.42 17.28 -9.67
#